data_AF-A0A2E9YXI1-F1
#
_entry.id   AF-A0A2E9YXI1-F1
#
_cell.length_a   1.000
_cell.length_b   1.000
_cell.length_c   1.000
_cell.angle_alpha   90.00
_cell.angle_beta   90.00
_cell.angle_gamma   90.00
#
_symmetry.space_group_name_H-M   'P 1'
#
loop_
_entity.id
_entity.type
_entity.pdbx_description
1 polymer ?
#
loop_
_entity_poly.entity_id
_entity_poly.type
_entity_poly.pdbx_seq_one_letter_code
_entity_poly.pdbx_strand_id
1 'polypeptide(L)'
;MTQPENRTFKDQFMLRLPDGLRDRVKDAAEKNGRSMNAEIVQLLEREYPEDTYTAEDFLALLATVTNAPSLDDQINAEETLNKTLQHLRFDFSAHIVNGAVTFLRNGDK
;
A
#
# COMPACT_ATOMS: atom_id res chain seq x y z
N MET A 1 -6.77 27.90 -28.53
CA MET A 1 -5.59 27.86 -27.63
C MET A 1 -5.95 26.99 -26.45
N THR A 2 -5.54 25.72 -26.47
CA THR A 2 -5.79 24.76 -25.39
C THR A 2 -4.82 25.05 -24.24
N GLN A 3 -5.34 25.28 -23.03
CA GLN A 3 -4.49 25.32 -21.83
C GLN A 3 -3.92 23.92 -21.57
N PRO A 4 -2.63 23.77 -21.27
CA PRO A 4 -2.10 22.46 -20.91
C PRO A 4 -2.61 22.07 -19.52
N GLU A 5 -3.21 20.90 -19.43
CA GLU A 5 -3.66 20.27 -18.18
C GLU A 5 -2.57 20.34 -17.09
N ASN A 6 -2.81 21.16 -16.07
CA ASN A 6 -1.86 21.40 -15.00
C ASN A 6 -1.91 20.23 -13.98
N ARG A 7 -0.97 19.29 -14.14
CA ARG A 7 -0.41 18.32 -13.17
C ARG A 7 -1.24 18.12 -11.90
N THR A 8 -2.22 17.23 -11.98
CA THR A 8 -3.17 16.95 -10.90
C THR A 8 -2.60 15.97 -9.86
N PHE A 9 -1.58 16.37 -9.11
CA PHE A 9 -1.37 15.81 -7.77
C PHE A 9 -2.31 16.57 -6.83
N LYS A 10 -3.44 15.94 -6.44
CA LYS A 10 -4.52 16.62 -5.71
C LYS A 10 -4.23 16.84 -4.24
N ASP A 11 -3.34 16.06 -3.65
CA ASP A 11 -2.99 16.17 -2.24
C ASP A 11 -1.71 16.99 -2.06
N GLN A 12 -1.74 17.94 -1.13
CA GLN A 12 -0.63 18.84 -0.82
C GLN A 12 -0.39 18.82 0.69
N PHE A 13 0.83 18.44 1.06
CA PHE A 13 1.24 18.35 2.46
C PHE A 13 2.29 19.41 2.79
N MET A 14 2.00 20.29 3.76
CA MET A 14 2.96 21.30 4.23
C MET A 14 3.99 20.69 5.17
N LEU A 15 5.21 20.47 4.67
CA LEU A 15 6.33 19.94 5.44
C LEU A 15 7.02 21.06 6.27
N ARG A 16 7.22 20.79 7.56
CA ARG A 16 8.14 21.55 8.41
C ARG A 16 9.50 20.88 8.38
N LEU A 17 10.47 21.53 7.76
CA LEU A 17 11.83 21.01 7.62
C LEU A 17 12.74 21.63 8.69
N PRO A 18 13.67 20.86 9.28
CA PRO A 18 14.75 21.44 10.08
C PRO A 18 15.69 22.29 9.21
N ASP A 19 16.42 23.18 9.86
CA ASP A 19 17.34 24.11 9.21
C ASP A 19 18.33 23.39 8.28
N GLY A 20 18.54 23.94 7.09
CA GLY A 20 19.45 23.42 6.07
C GLY A 20 19.00 22.16 5.34
N LEU A 21 17.92 21.48 5.76
CA LEU A 21 17.45 20.29 5.04
C LEU A 21 16.88 20.63 3.66
N ARG A 22 16.21 21.77 3.53
CA ARG A 22 15.65 22.23 2.24
C ARG A 22 16.73 22.39 1.18
N ASP A 23 17.86 23.00 1.53
CA ASP A 23 18.97 23.24 0.60
C ASP A 23 19.63 21.92 0.19
N ARG A 24 19.82 20.99 1.15
CA ARG A 24 20.33 19.64 0.84
C ARG A 24 19.44 18.88 -0.15
N VAL A 25 18.12 18.98 -0.02
CA VAL A 25 17.18 18.35 -0.97
C VAL A 25 17.23 19.05 -2.33
N LYS A 26 17.41 20.38 -2.35
CA LYS A 26 17.58 21.14 -3.59
C LYS A 26 18.80 20.66 -4.38
N ASP A 27 19.95 20.56 -3.72
CA ASP A 27 21.21 20.14 -4.35
C ASP A 27 21.11 18.71 -4.89
N ALA A 28 20.45 17.81 -4.15
CA ALA A 28 20.19 16.44 -4.60
C ALA A 28 19.28 16.40 -5.84
N ALA A 29 18.21 17.19 -5.85
CA ALA A 29 17.30 17.28 -6.98
C ALA A 29 17.99 17.83 -8.24
N GLU A 30 18.83 18.87 -8.10
CA GLU A 30 19.62 19.43 -9.20
C GLU A 30 20.61 18.40 -9.76
N LYS A 31 21.34 17.69 -8.89
CA LYS A 31 22.24 16.60 -9.30
C LYS A 31 21.52 15.48 -10.06
N ASN A 32 20.26 15.21 -9.71
CA ASN A 32 19.44 14.17 -10.33
C ASN A 32 18.63 14.67 -11.53
N GLY A 33 18.73 15.96 -11.90
CA GLY A 33 17.96 16.55 -13.00
C GLY A 33 16.44 16.58 -12.76
N ARG A 34 16.02 16.59 -11.49
CA ARG A 34 14.61 16.62 -11.08
C ARG A 34 14.22 17.95 -10.44
N SER A 35 12.93 18.27 -10.46
CA SER A 35 12.43 19.32 -9.56
C SER A 35 12.54 18.83 -8.11
N MET A 36 12.67 19.77 -7.16
CA MET A 36 12.68 19.44 -5.73
C MET A 36 11.48 18.57 -5.32
N ASN A 37 10.29 18.89 -5.83
CA ASN A 37 9.09 18.09 -5.55
C ASN A 37 9.20 16.66 -6.12
N ALA A 38 9.70 16.51 -7.36
CA ALA A 38 9.88 15.20 -7.97
C ALA A 38 10.93 14.36 -7.22
N GLU A 39 11.97 14.99 -6.66
CA GLU A 39 12.95 14.30 -5.82
C GLU A 39 12.34 13.86 -4.48
N ILE A 40 11.54 14.71 -3.84
CA ILE A 40 10.82 14.35 -2.60
C ILE A 40 9.87 13.18 -2.85
N VAL A 41 9.07 13.23 -3.92
CA VAL A 41 8.15 12.14 -4.26
C VAL A 41 8.90 10.86 -4.56
N GLN A 42 9.96 10.90 -5.38
CA GLN A 42 10.76 9.72 -5.69
C GLN A 42 11.40 9.07 -4.45
N LEU A 43 11.84 9.89 -3.49
CA LEU A 43 12.37 9.40 -2.22
C LEU A 43 11.27 8.74 -1.39
N LEU A 44 10.09 9.36 -1.30
CA LEU A 44 8.96 8.81 -0.56
C LEU A 44 8.46 7.51 -1.17
N GLU A 45 8.28 7.42 -2.49
CA GLU A 45 7.87 6.18 -3.17
C GLU A 45 8.88 5.05 -2.99
N ARG A 46 10.17 5.38 -2.88
CA ARG A 46 11.21 4.37 -2.65
C ARG A 46 11.19 3.83 -1.22
N GLU A 47 11.03 4.71 -0.22
CA GLU A 47 11.04 4.30 1.19
C GLU A 47 9.66 3.80 1.68
N TYR A 48 8.59 4.22 1.01
CA TYR A 48 7.20 3.85 1.24
C TYR A 48 6.54 3.45 -0.09
N PRO A 49 6.94 2.32 -0.69
CA PRO A 49 6.29 1.83 -1.91
C PRO A 49 4.81 1.55 -1.65
N GLU A 50 3.97 1.64 -2.69
CA GLU A 50 2.63 1.09 -2.59
C GLU A 50 2.73 -0.42 -2.28
N ASP A 51 1.89 -0.95 -1.37
CA ASP A 51 1.86 -2.38 -1.14
C ASP A 51 1.29 -3.05 -2.40
N THR A 52 2.21 -3.52 -3.25
CA THR A 52 1.89 -4.27 -4.45
C THR A 52 1.82 -5.74 -4.06
N TYR A 53 0.60 -6.25 -3.85
CA TYR A 53 0.42 -7.69 -3.70
C TYR A 53 0.38 -8.30 -5.10
N THR A 54 1.29 -9.23 -5.35
CA THR A 54 1.29 -10.04 -6.56
C THR A 54 0.26 -11.16 -6.45
N ALA A 55 -0.07 -11.79 -7.58
CA ALA A 55 -0.84 -13.02 -7.58
C ALA A 55 -0.13 -14.14 -6.79
N GLU A 56 1.20 -14.13 -6.76
CA GLU A 56 2.02 -15.09 -6.01
C GLU A 56 1.88 -14.86 -4.50
N ASP A 57 1.88 -13.61 -4.04
CA ASP A 57 1.64 -13.26 -2.64
C ASP A 57 0.24 -13.71 -2.19
N PHE A 58 -0.76 -13.52 -3.05
CA PHE A 58 -2.12 -13.98 -2.79
C PHE A 58 -2.22 -15.52 -2.74
N LEU A 59 -1.56 -16.23 -3.65
CA LEU A 59 -1.53 -17.69 -3.65
C LEU A 59 -0.80 -18.26 -2.42
N ALA A 60 0.33 -17.65 -2.04
CA ALA A 60 1.08 -18.03 -0.83
C ALA A 60 0.24 -17.83 0.44
N LEU A 61 -0.51 -16.75 0.49
CA LEU A 61 -1.45 -16.46 1.58
C LEU A 61 -2.57 -17.51 1.64
N LEU A 62 -3.20 -17.84 0.50
CA LEU A 62 -4.22 -18.89 0.44
C LEU A 62 -3.66 -20.26 0.86
N ALA A 63 -2.45 -20.61 0.46
CA ALA A 63 -1.80 -21.85 0.86
C ALA A 63 -1.50 -21.91 2.37
N THR A 64 -1.14 -20.77 2.97
CA THR A 64 -0.92 -20.68 4.43
C THR A 64 -2.23 -20.87 5.18
N VAL A 65 -3.29 -20.24 4.68
CA VAL A 65 -4.64 -20.31 5.25
C VAL A 65 -5.24 -21.72 5.20
N THR A 66 -5.11 -22.45 4.08
CA THR A 66 -5.71 -23.78 3.92
C THR A 66 -4.96 -24.89 4.68
N ASN A 67 -3.71 -24.64 5.05
CA ASN A 67 -2.87 -25.60 5.79
C ASN A 67 -2.73 -25.26 7.28
N ALA A 68 -3.47 -24.28 7.80
CA ALA A 68 -3.39 -23.86 9.20
C ALA A 68 -3.80 -25.00 10.15
N PRO A 69 -2.87 -25.61 10.92
CA PRO A 69 -3.10 -26.86 11.64
C PRO A 69 -3.84 -26.67 12.96
N SER A 70 -3.87 -25.45 13.52
CA SER A 70 -4.51 -25.13 14.80
C SER A 70 -5.54 -24.00 14.66
N LEU A 71 -6.40 -23.85 15.68
CA LEU A 71 -7.36 -22.75 15.75
C LEU A 71 -6.65 -21.39 15.81
N ASP A 72 -5.55 -21.29 16.57
CA ASP A 72 -4.76 -20.06 16.66
C ASP A 72 -4.11 -19.70 15.33
N ASP A 73 -3.62 -20.69 14.57
CA ASP A 73 -3.08 -20.47 13.23
C ASP A 73 -4.17 -20.03 12.26
N GLN A 74 -5.39 -20.58 12.37
CA GLN A 74 -6.54 -20.16 11.57
C GLN A 74 -6.94 -18.70 11.87
N ILE A 75 -6.94 -18.29 13.14
CA ILE A 75 -7.23 -16.91 13.55
C ILE A 75 -6.19 -15.94 12.98
N ASN A 76 -4.90 -16.26 13.11
CA ASN A 76 -3.81 -15.42 12.59
C ASN A 76 -3.85 -15.31 11.06
N ALA A 77 -4.17 -16.42 10.38
CA ALA A 77 -4.31 -16.46 8.93
C ALA A 77 -5.52 -15.64 8.45
N GLU A 78 -6.64 -15.68 9.18
CA GLU A 78 -7.84 -14.88 8.91
C GLU A 78 -7.55 -13.38 9.05
N GLU A 79 -6.84 -12.98 10.11
CA GLU A 79 -6.46 -11.59 10.32
C GLU A 79 -5.55 -11.08 9.20
N THR A 80 -4.55 -11.88 8.82
CA THR A 80 -3.60 -11.54 7.75
C THR A 80 -4.32 -11.40 6.40
N LEU A 81 -5.25 -12.32 6.10
CA LEU A 81 -6.04 -12.29 4.88
C LEU A 81 -6.97 -11.07 4.82
N ASN A 82 -7.66 -10.75 5.91
CA ASN A 82 -8.51 -9.57 5.97
C ASN A 82 -7.74 -8.25 5.86
N LYS A 83 -6.57 -8.13 6.51
CA LYS A 83 -5.69 -6.96 6.32
C LYS A 83 -5.26 -6.79 4.87
N THR A 84 -4.92 -7.89 4.21
CA THR A 84 -4.54 -7.91 2.79
C THR A 84 -5.70 -7.47 1.89
N LEU A 85 -6.90 -8.03 2.09
CA LEU A 85 -8.10 -7.64 1.35
C LEU A 85 -8.44 -6.16 1.53
N GLN A 86 -8.32 -5.64 2.76
CA GLN A 86 -8.54 -4.23 3.07
C GLN A 86 -7.53 -3.32 2.38
N HIS A 87 -6.24 -3.72 2.38
CA HIS A 87 -5.19 -2.97 1.70
C HIS A 87 -5.44 -2.92 0.19
N LEU A 88 -5.81 -4.07 -0.40
CA LEU A 88 -6.18 -4.20 -1.81
C LEU A 88 -7.51 -3.55 -2.18
N ARG A 89 -8.19 -2.90 -1.22
CA ARG A 89 -9.49 -2.25 -1.40
C ARG A 89 -10.57 -3.21 -1.92
N PHE A 90 -10.43 -4.50 -1.63
CA PHE A 90 -11.48 -5.47 -1.92
C PHE A 90 -12.62 -5.30 -0.91
N ASP A 91 -13.84 -5.31 -1.42
CA ASP A 91 -15.06 -5.17 -0.64
C ASP A 91 -15.50 -6.52 -0.05
N PHE A 92 -14.55 -7.29 0.49
CA PHE A 92 -14.78 -8.62 1.04
C PHE A 92 -14.11 -8.78 2.41
N SER A 93 -14.70 -9.61 3.24
CA SER A 93 -14.08 -10.19 4.44
C SER A 93 -13.92 -11.69 4.23
N ALA A 94 -12.80 -12.24 4.67
CA ALA A 94 -12.54 -13.67 4.70
C ALA A 94 -12.81 -14.22 6.10
N HIS A 95 -13.41 -15.40 6.16
CA HIS A 95 -13.56 -16.19 7.39
C HIS A 95 -13.04 -17.59 7.17
N ILE A 96 -12.30 -18.11 8.14
CA ILE A 96 -11.71 -19.45 8.10
C ILE A 96 -12.38 -20.29 9.17
N VAL A 97 -13.04 -21.37 8.76
CA VAL A 97 -13.68 -22.32 9.66
C VAL A 97 -13.31 -23.73 9.24
N ASN A 98 -12.60 -24.46 10.12
CA ASN A 98 -12.16 -25.84 9.85
C ASN A 98 -11.36 -25.99 8.54
N GLY A 99 -10.51 -25.00 8.23
CA GLY A 99 -9.69 -24.98 7.00
C GLY A 99 -10.44 -24.58 5.72
N ALA A 100 -11.76 -24.34 5.79
CA ALA A 100 -12.52 -23.77 4.69
C ALA A 100 -12.50 -22.25 4.74
N VAL A 101 -12.18 -21.61 3.62
CA VAL A 101 -12.16 -20.14 3.46
C VAL A 101 -13.46 -19.70 2.82
N THR A 102 -14.19 -18.81 3.49
CA THR A 102 -15.40 -18.17 2.96
C THR A 102 -15.16 -16.69 2.80
N PHE A 103 -15.53 -16.12 1.66
CA PHE A 103 -15.51 -14.66 1.44
C PHE A 103 -16.93 -14.11 1.50
N LEU A 104 -17.14 -13.08 2.31
CA LEU A 104 -18.40 -12.35 2.44
C LEU A 104 -18.22 -10.94 1.90
N ARG A 105 -19.16 -10.46 1.09
CA ARG A 105 -19.11 -9.08 0.61
C ARG A 105 -19.47 -8.12 1.74
N ASN A 106 -18.67 -7.07 1.94
CA ASN A 106 -18.96 -6.08 2.96
C ASN A 106 -20.09 -5.16 2.46
N GLY A 107 -21.17 -5.01 3.24
CA GLY A 107 -22.28 -4.11 2.89
C GLY A 107 -23.57 -4.77 2.39
N ASP A 108 -23.59 -6.09 2.19
CA ASP A 108 -24.85 -6.83 2.00
C ASP A 108 -25.52 -7.05 3.37
N LYS A 109 -26.30 -6.06 3.82
CA LYS A 109 -27.39 -6.19 4.79
C LYS A 109 -28.60 -5.39 4.32
#